data_AF-A0A8I1W4T8-F1
#
_entry.id   AF-A0A8I1W4T8-F1
#
_cell.length_a   1.000
_cell.length_b   1.000
_cell.length_c   1.000
_cell.angle_alpha   90.00
_cell.angle_beta   90.00
_cell.angle_gamma   90.00
#
_symmetry.space_group_name_H-M   'P 1'
#
loop_
_entity.id
_entity.type
_entity.pdbx_description
1 polymer ?
#
loop_
_entity_poly.entity_id
_entity_poly.type
_entity_poly.pdbx_seq_one_letter_code
_entity_poly.pdbx_strand_id
1 'polypeptide(L)'
;MFWGTWLNIDGAYNPRYPAFEIEAESIAEATEMQAKERGSKVIFQNAAIAILDVKTIKKTKAKYIEDIRRLAITDAPLIPQQGV
;
A
#
# COMPACT_ATOMS: atom_id res chain seq x y z
N MET A 1 14.88 -4.84 4.73
CA MET A 1 14.18 -3.56 4.96
C MET A 1 13.37 -3.25 3.70
N PHE A 2 12.07 -3.02 3.86
CA PHE A 2 11.13 -2.76 2.77
C PHE A 2 10.43 -1.42 2.99
N TRP A 3 9.74 -0.95 1.97
CA TRP A 3 9.06 0.33 1.96
C TRP A 3 7.60 0.14 1.57
N GLY A 4 6.70 0.70 2.39
CA GLY A 4 5.29 0.83 2.10
C GLY A 4 4.99 2.19 1.48
N THR A 5 4.26 2.22 0.37
CA THR A 5 3.85 3.46 -0.31
C THR A 5 2.39 3.38 -0.74
N TRP A 6 1.61 4.41 -0.43
CA TRP A 6 0.21 4.44 -0.84
C TRP A 6 0.06 4.91 -2.28
N LEU A 7 -0.76 4.18 -3.03
CA LEU A 7 -1.13 4.48 -4.40
C LEU A 7 -2.60 4.88 -4.47
N ASN A 8 -2.91 5.69 -5.47
CA ASN A 8 -4.27 5.95 -5.92
C ASN A 8 -4.91 4.69 -6.54
N ILE A 9 -6.22 4.72 -6.76
CA ILE A 9 -6.96 3.58 -7.34
C ILE A 9 -6.55 3.26 -8.79
N ASP A 10 -5.97 4.22 -9.49
CA ASP A 10 -5.37 4.06 -10.82
C ASP A 10 -3.95 3.45 -10.76
N GLY A 11 -3.38 3.29 -9.56
CA GLY A 11 -2.02 2.79 -9.35
C GLY A 11 -0.94 3.85 -9.34
N ALA A 12 -1.27 5.14 -9.54
CA ALA A 12 -0.30 6.22 -9.44
C ALA A 12 0.12 6.49 -7.98
N TYR A 13 1.34 6.97 -7.78
CA TYR A 13 1.83 7.40 -6.47
C TYR A 13 0.91 8.46 -5.83
N ASN A 14 0.60 8.29 -4.54
CA ASN A 14 -0.20 9.27 -3.79
C ASN A 14 0.70 10.14 -2.89
N PRO A 15 1.03 11.39 -3.27
CA PRO A 15 1.93 12.26 -2.51
C PRO A 15 1.38 12.69 -1.15
N ARG A 16 0.09 12.45 -0.90
CA ARG A 16 -0.56 12.80 0.37
C ARG A 16 -0.16 11.87 1.51
N TYR A 17 0.43 10.73 1.19
CA TYR A 17 0.87 9.74 2.16
C TYR A 17 2.35 9.45 1.93
N PRO A 18 3.24 9.83 2.88
CA PRO A 18 4.65 9.54 2.75
C PRO A 18 4.90 8.04 2.73
N ALA A 19 5.99 7.63 2.06
CA ALA A 19 6.50 6.28 2.17
C ALA A 19 6.91 6.01 3.62
N PHE A 20 6.76 4.76 4.07
CA PHE A 20 7.11 4.33 5.41
C PHE A 20 7.93 3.05 5.36
N GLU A 21 8.76 2.85 6.36
CA GLU A 21 9.64 1.70 6.46
C GLU A 21 8.88 0.50 7.03
N ILE A 22 9.17 -0.68 6.50
CA ILE A 22 8.66 -1.95 6.98
C ILE A 22 9.85 -2.83 7.31
N GLU A 23 10.01 -3.12 8.60
CA GLU A 23 10.99 -4.09 9.08
C GLU A 23 10.48 -5.50 8.79
N ALA A 24 11.07 -6.14 7.79
CA ALA A 24 10.82 -7.51 7.40
C ALA A 24 12.04 -8.08 6.68
N GLU A 25 12.18 -9.40 6.69
CA GLU A 25 13.21 -10.17 6.02
C GLU A 25 12.90 -10.39 4.54
N SER A 26 11.62 -10.33 4.13
CA SER A 26 11.20 -10.46 2.73
C SER A 26 9.96 -9.63 2.36
N ILE A 27 9.75 -9.40 1.05
CA ILE A 27 8.50 -8.80 0.53
C ILE A 27 7.28 -9.64 0.93
N ALA A 28 7.41 -10.96 0.95
CA ALA A 28 6.34 -11.87 1.32
C ALA A 28 5.92 -11.66 2.79
N GLU A 29 6.90 -11.60 3.70
CA GLU A 29 6.67 -11.32 5.11
C GLU A 29 6.07 -9.91 5.32
N ALA A 30 6.66 -8.89 4.69
CA ALA A 30 6.14 -7.52 4.75
C ALA A 30 4.68 -7.45 4.27
N THR A 31 4.35 -8.17 3.19
CA THR A 31 2.98 -8.26 2.64
C THR A 31 2.04 -8.95 3.62
N GLU A 32 2.44 -10.06 4.23
CA GLU A 32 1.62 -10.79 5.18
C GLU A 32 1.33 -9.96 6.44
N MET A 33 2.34 -9.27 6.98
CA MET A 33 2.20 -8.35 8.11
C MET A 33 1.16 -7.26 7.79
N GLN A 34 1.33 -6.57 6.65
CA GLN A 34 0.42 -5.49 6.25
C GLN A 34 -1.00 -6.00 5.92
N ALA A 35 -1.13 -7.18 5.30
CA ALA A 35 -2.43 -7.79 5.02
C ALA A 35 -3.20 -8.11 6.31
N LYS A 36 -2.52 -8.64 7.34
CA LYS A 36 -3.11 -8.97 8.65
C LYS A 36 -3.56 -7.71 9.41
N GLU A 37 -2.71 -6.69 9.49
CA GLU A 37 -3.04 -5.45 10.20
C GLU A 37 -4.24 -4.70 9.59
N ARG A 38 -4.43 -4.83 8.27
CA ARG A 38 -5.37 -4.00 7.50
C ARG A 38 -6.54 -4.76 6.90
N GLY A 39 -6.70 -6.06 7.18
CA GLY A 39 -7.79 -6.89 6.61
C GLY A 39 -7.85 -6.84 5.09
N SER A 40 -6.70 -6.77 4.43
CA SER A 40 -6.56 -6.37 3.02
C SER A 40 -6.40 -7.58 2.08
N LYS A 41 -6.81 -7.43 0.82
CA LYS A 41 -6.64 -8.46 -0.21
C LYS A 41 -5.42 -8.14 -1.07
N VAL A 42 -4.49 -9.09 -1.21
CA VAL A 42 -3.33 -8.95 -2.11
C VAL A 42 -3.79 -9.18 -3.55
N ILE A 43 -3.46 -8.27 -4.48
CA ILE A 43 -3.95 -8.35 -5.86
C ILE A 43 -2.84 -8.68 -6.87
N PHE A 44 -1.59 -8.26 -6.62
CA PHE A 44 -0.48 -8.55 -7.53
C PHE A 44 0.84 -8.78 -6.79
N GLN A 45 1.55 -9.83 -7.17
CA GLN A 45 2.92 -10.14 -6.74
C GLN A 45 3.81 -10.14 -7.99
N ASN A 46 4.64 -9.11 -8.14
CA ASN A 46 5.87 -9.23 -8.91
C ASN A 46 7.00 -9.45 -7.90
N ALA A 47 8.09 -10.13 -8.27
CA ALA A 47 9.21 -10.41 -7.39
C ALA A 47 9.82 -9.15 -6.75
N ALA A 48 9.63 -7.98 -7.38
CA ALA A 48 10.12 -6.69 -6.89
C ALA A 48 9.05 -5.83 -6.16
N ILE A 49 7.76 -6.07 -6.38
CA ILE A 49 6.67 -5.21 -5.86
C ILE A 49 5.45 -6.05 -5.51
N ALA A 50 4.93 -5.88 -4.29
CA ALA A 50 3.64 -6.41 -3.87
C ALA A 50 2.59 -5.29 -3.76
N ILE A 51 1.38 -5.51 -4.26
CA ILE A 51 0.26 -4.56 -4.15
C ILE A 51 -0.88 -5.16 -3.33
N LEU A 52 -1.29 -4.46 -2.28
CA LEU A 52 -2.43 -4.79 -1.43
C LEU A 52 -3.57 -3.81 -1.65
N ASP A 53 -4.78 -4.32 -1.88
CA ASP A 53 -6.01 -3.53 -1.80
C ASP A 53 -6.46 -3.46 -0.34
N VAL A 54 -6.31 -2.27 0.23
CA VAL A 54 -6.71 -1.94 1.58
C VAL A 54 -8.10 -1.33 1.56
N LYS A 55 -9.08 -2.10 2.03
CA LYS A 55 -10.45 -1.62 2.22
C LYS A 55 -10.56 -0.93 3.57
N THR A 56 -10.83 0.37 3.57
CA THR A 56 -11.21 1.09 4.79
C THR A 56 -12.68 1.46 4.74
N ILE A 57 -13.43 1.07 5.77
CA ILE A 57 -14.84 1.46 5.91
C ILE A 57 -14.88 2.72 6.77
N LYS A 58 -15.19 3.86 6.16
CA LYS A 58 -15.40 5.11 6.89
C LYS A 58 -16.88 5.26 7.18
N LYS A 59 -17.23 5.31 8.47
CA LYS A 59 -18.59 5.64 8.90
C LYS A 59 -18.75 7.16 8.91
N THR A 60 -19.61 7.67 8.03
CA THR A 60 -20.08 9.05 8.10
C THR A 60 -21.47 9.08 8.74
N LYS A 61 -21.96 10.28 9.12
CA LYS A 61 -23.28 10.44 9.76
C LYS A 61 -24.45 9.88 8.92
N ALA A 62 -24.29 9.72 7.60
CA ALA A 62 -25.36 9.33 6.68
C ALA A 62 -25.11 8.03 5.91
N LYS A 63 -23.87 7.53 5.80
CA LYS A 63 -23.55 6.30 5.06
C LYS A 63 -22.19 5.71 5.43
N TYR A 64 -22.06 4.41 5.22
CA TYR A 64 -20.75 3.75 5.10
C TYR A 64 -20.17 4.10 3.73
N ILE A 65 -18.95 4.64 3.73
CA ILE A 65 -18.18 4.87 2.50
C ILE A 65 -17.05 3.84 2.51
N GLU A 66 -17.06 2.95 1.54
CA GLU A 66 -15.91 2.08 1.26
C GLU A 66 -14.85 2.92 0.52
N ASP A 67 -13.70 3.11 1.15
CA ASP A 67 -12.53 3.78 0.58
C ASP A 67 -11.48 2.70 0.33
N ILE A 68 -11.32 2.32 -0.93
CA ILE A 68 -10.31 1.35 -1.37
C ILE A 68 -9.04 2.11 -1.72
N ARG A 69 -7.95 1.75 -1.07
CA ARG A 69 -6.61 2.30 -1.34
C ARG A 69 -5.66 1.16 -1.67
N ARG A 70 -4.63 1.45 -2.46
CA ARG A 70 -3.59 0.49 -2.77
C ARG A 70 -2.35 0.78 -1.95
N LEU A 71 -1.79 -0.25 -1.32
CA LEU A 71 -0.49 -0.19 -0.67
C LEU A 71 0.50 -0.97 -1.53
N ALA A 72 1.53 -0.30 -2.03
CA ALA A 72 2.69 -0.93 -2.63
C ALA A 72 3.74 -1.23 -1.56
N ILE A 73 4.32 -2.42 -1.62
CA ILE A 73 5.45 -2.83 -0.80
C ILE A 73 6.61 -3.17 -1.74
N THR A 74 7.75 -2.53 -1.51
CA THR A 74 8.92 -2.54 -2.39
C THR A 74 10.22 -2.59 -1.60
N ASP A 75 11.33 -2.99 -2.23
CA ASP A 75 12.68 -2.99 -1.64
C ASP A 75 13.33 -1.59 -1.59
N ALA A 76 12.84 -0.65 -2.41
CA ALA A 76 13.22 0.77 -2.41
C ALA A 76 11.98 1.68 -2.32
N PRO A 77 12.06 2.88 -1.73
CA PRO A 77 10.92 3.78 -1.64
C PRO A 77 10.48 4.24 -3.04
N LEU A 78 9.19 4.06 -3.34
CA LEU A 78 8.56 4.61 -4.53
C LEU A 78 8.34 6.11 -4.32
N ILE A 79 9.37 6.90 -4.59
CA ILE A 79 9.31 8.36 -4.61
C ILE A 79 8.97 8.76 -6.05
N PRO A 80 8.03 9.70 -6.29
CA PRO A 80 7.83 10.23 -7.63
C PRO A 80 9.17 10.76 -8.11
N GLN A 81 9.69 10.20 -9.20
CA GLN A 81 10.77 10.87 -9.93
C GLN A 81 10.17 12.21 -10.34
N GLN A 82 10.58 13.29 -9.66
CA GLN A 82 10.32 14.63 -10.15
C GLN A 82 10.94 14.65 -11.54
N GLY A 83 10.09 14.80 -12.57
CA GLY A 83 10.53 14.81 -13.96
C GLY A 83 11.67 15.80 -14.10
N VAL A 84 12.77 15.31 -14.67
CA VAL A 84 13.89 16.14 -15.12
C VAL A 84 13.47 16.88 -16.38
#